data_AF-A0A412YRD5-F1
#
_entry.id   AF-A0A412YRD5-F1
#
_cell.length_a   1.000
_cell.length_b   1.000
_cell.length_c   1.000
_cell.angle_alpha   90.00
_cell.angle_beta   90.00
_cell.angle_gamma   90.00
#
_symmetry.space_group_name_H-M   'P 1'
#
loop_
_entity.id
_entity.type
_entity.pdbx_description
1 polymer ?
#
loop_
_entity_poly.entity_id
_entity_poly.type
_entity_poly.pdbx_seq_one_letter_code
_entity_poly.pdbx_strand_id
1 'polypeptide(L)'
;MQQELTILENSVTSVTPTVNEINRLLNGYGFTNFLIREVPENKNHYQIVRDNGEPAISTLSEGEKTFITFLYYMQLVKGSHNPNGVTTNRVLVIDDPVSSLDSNILFVVNTLLRDVFTDIHEDRGSVKQVILLTHNVYFHKEIAFIDKHCKWRDCINHWILRKRDNVSSIQAYGKSSPIKSSYELMWTELKSSTLNSCIVTQNIMRRIIENYFQVFGGISPDVILEKFTNAEDKKICRSLLSWVNDGSHSMPEDLYVEMSDDQLSRNKDIFHQIFVMMGQEAHYDMMMQEIDKEDESIAIQ
;
A
#
# COMPACT_ATOMS: atom_id res chain seq x y z
N MET A 1 34.92 -32.80 -20.96
CA MET A 1 33.52 -32.94 -20.51
C MET A 1 33.11 -31.94 -19.42
N GLN A 2 33.59 -31.99 -18.17
CA GLN A 2 33.24 -30.96 -17.16
C GLN A 2 33.80 -29.57 -17.49
N GLN A 3 35.06 -29.48 -17.94
CA GLN A 3 35.64 -28.20 -18.39
C GLN A 3 34.98 -27.64 -19.66
N GLU A 4 34.50 -28.50 -20.56
CA GLU A 4 33.76 -28.06 -21.76
C GLU A 4 32.36 -27.56 -21.41
N LEU A 5 31.69 -28.15 -20.42
CA LEU A 5 30.41 -27.65 -19.91
C LEU A 5 30.58 -26.27 -19.25
N THR A 6 31.63 -26.06 -18.45
CA THR A 6 31.93 -24.75 -17.84
C THR A 6 32.34 -23.70 -18.88
N ILE A 7 33.08 -24.09 -19.93
CA ILE A 7 33.43 -23.19 -21.04
C ILE A 7 32.19 -22.85 -21.88
N LEU A 8 31.28 -23.82 -22.08
CA LEU A 8 30.03 -23.60 -22.79
C LEU A 8 29.07 -22.72 -21.97
N GLU A 9 28.92 -22.96 -20.66
CA GLU A 9 28.19 -22.09 -19.72
C GLU A 9 28.76 -20.66 -19.72
N ASN A 10 30.09 -20.51 -19.73
CA ASN A 10 30.77 -19.22 -19.80
C ASN A 10 30.60 -18.49 -21.15
N SER A 11 30.24 -19.20 -22.22
CA SER A 11 30.15 -18.64 -23.58
C SER A 11 28.74 -18.23 -24.00
N VAL A 12 27.71 -18.46 -23.17
CA VAL A 12 26.35 -18.59 -23.70
C VAL A 12 25.27 -17.65 -23.10
N THR A 13 25.59 -16.78 -22.15
CA THR A 13 24.77 -15.59 -21.90
C THR A 13 25.68 -14.44 -21.54
N SER A 14 25.84 -13.47 -22.44
CA SER A 14 26.51 -12.21 -22.09
C SER A 14 25.76 -11.64 -20.89
N VAL A 15 26.43 -11.52 -19.73
CA VAL A 15 25.83 -10.96 -18.51
C VAL A 15 25.88 -9.42 -18.57
N THR A 16 26.57 -8.85 -19.56
CA THR A 16 26.68 -7.42 -19.84
C THR A 16 25.34 -6.70 -20.05
N PRO A 17 24.35 -7.23 -20.82
CA PRO A 17 23.03 -6.61 -20.97
C PRO A 17 22.27 -6.55 -19.64
N THR A 18 22.36 -7.60 -18.80
CA THR A 18 21.77 -7.63 -17.46
C THR A 18 22.35 -6.53 -16.58
N VAL A 19 23.68 -6.36 -16.59
CA VAL A 19 24.36 -5.31 -15.81
C VAL A 19 24.02 -3.92 -16.32
N ASN A 20 23.98 -3.73 -17.64
CA ASN A 20 23.59 -2.46 -18.24
C ASN A 20 22.15 -2.09 -17.87
N GLU A 21 21.23 -3.07 -17.88
CA GLU A 21 19.84 -2.83 -17.50
C GLU A 21 19.70 -2.53 -16.01
N ILE A 22 20.41 -3.24 -15.13
CA ILE A 22 20.41 -2.94 -13.69
C ILE A 22 20.95 -1.52 -13.45
N ASN A 23 22.08 -1.16 -14.07
CA ASN A 23 22.64 0.20 -13.95
C ASN A 23 21.69 1.27 -14.52
N ARG A 24 20.98 0.97 -15.61
CA ARG A 24 19.95 1.86 -16.17
C ARG A 24 18.81 2.07 -15.18
N LEU A 25 18.33 1.01 -14.53
CA LEU A 25 17.29 1.10 -13.50
C LEU A 25 17.80 1.89 -12.28
N LEU A 26 18.97 1.56 -11.75
CA LEU A 26 19.59 2.28 -10.63
C LEU A 26 19.66 3.79 -10.92
N ASN A 27 20.23 4.18 -12.06
CA ASN A 27 20.36 5.59 -12.43
C ASN A 27 18.99 6.25 -12.67
N GLY A 28 18.07 5.57 -13.38
CA GLY A 28 16.72 6.06 -13.63
C GLY A 28 15.90 6.33 -12.36
N TYR A 29 16.20 5.64 -11.27
CA TYR A 29 15.57 5.82 -9.97
C TYR A 29 16.43 6.62 -8.97
N GLY A 30 17.51 7.26 -9.42
CA GLY A 30 18.32 8.16 -8.61
C GLY A 30 19.38 7.48 -7.71
N PHE A 31 19.62 6.18 -7.87
CA PHE A 31 20.73 5.48 -7.22
C PHE A 31 22.01 5.73 -7.99
N THR A 32 22.71 6.80 -7.64
CA THR A 32 23.98 7.20 -8.26
C THR A 32 25.19 6.92 -7.40
N ASN A 33 25.03 6.47 -6.15
CA ASN A 33 26.12 6.28 -5.20
C ASN A 33 26.85 4.93 -5.33
N PHE A 34 26.40 4.06 -6.24
CA PHE A 34 27.08 2.83 -6.64
C PHE A 34 26.59 2.35 -8.02
N LEU A 35 27.38 1.49 -8.66
CA LEU A 35 27.04 0.82 -9.92
C LEU A 35 27.65 -0.58 -9.98
N ILE A 36 27.13 -1.42 -10.87
CA ILE A 36 27.68 -2.76 -11.13
C ILE A 36 28.65 -2.66 -12.31
N ARG A 37 29.89 -3.16 -12.15
CA ARG A 37 30.91 -3.19 -13.20
C ARG A 37 31.44 -4.61 -13.38
N GLU A 38 31.74 -4.98 -14.62
CA GLU A 38 32.46 -6.23 -14.91
C GLU A 38 33.89 -6.15 -14.34
N VAL A 39 34.37 -7.26 -13.80
CA VAL A 39 35.74 -7.39 -13.31
C VAL A 39 36.66 -7.60 -14.53
N PRO A 40 37.59 -6.68 -14.84
CA PRO A 40 38.42 -6.78 -16.05
C PRO A 40 39.22 -8.08 -16.13
N GLU A 41 39.62 -8.61 -14.97
CA GLU A 41 40.48 -9.78 -14.83
C GLU A 41 39.73 -11.11 -14.94
N ASN A 42 38.38 -11.10 -14.85
CA ASN A 42 37.60 -12.32 -14.83
C ASN A 42 36.26 -12.14 -15.56
N LYS A 43 36.18 -12.66 -16.79
CA LYS A 43 34.96 -12.61 -17.61
C LYS A 43 33.78 -13.21 -16.84
N ASN A 44 32.60 -12.61 -16.99
CA ASN A 44 31.36 -12.98 -16.29
C ASN A 44 31.34 -12.72 -14.77
N HIS A 45 32.38 -12.11 -14.19
CA HIS A 45 32.36 -11.67 -12.80
C HIS A 45 32.06 -10.19 -12.70
N TYR A 46 31.33 -9.81 -11.66
CA TYR A 46 30.90 -8.44 -11.44
C TYR A 46 31.20 -8.00 -10.02
N GLN A 47 31.47 -6.71 -9.90
CA GLN A 47 31.65 -6.04 -8.62
C GLN A 47 30.75 -4.82 -8.54
N ILE A 48 30.21 -4.60 -7.36
CA ILE A 48 29.51 -3.35 -7.05
C ILE A 48 30.58 -2.37 -6.62
N VAL A 49 30.65 -1.22 -7.28
CA VAL A 49 31.65 -0.19 -7.03
C VAL A 49 30.97 1.14 -6.69
N ARG A 50 31.65 1.94 -5.87
CA ARG A 50 31.30 3.34 -5.62
C ARG A 50 31.76 4.21 -6.80
N ASP A 51 31.33 5.47 -6.82
CA ASP A 51 31.71 6.43 -7.88
C ASP A 51 33.22 6.63 -8.02
N ASN A 52 33.96 6.52 -6.91
CA ASN A 52 35.41 6.58 -6.89
C ASN A 52 36.10 5.29 -7.41
N GLY A 53 35.33 4.25 -7.76
CA GLY A 53 35.83 2.96 -8.27
C GLY A 53 36.11 1.91 -7.20
N GLU A 54 36.02 2.26 -5.92
CA GLU A 54 36.27 1.32 -4.81
C GLU A 54 35.15 0.29 -4.66
N PRO A 55 35.46 -0.96 -4.27
CA PRO A 55 34.44 -1.98 -3.99
C PRO A 55 33.46 -1.54 -2.90
N ALA A 56 32.16 -1.64 -3.19
CA ALA A 56 31.11 -1.18 -2.28
C ALA A 56 30.70 -2.23 -1.23
N ILE A 57 31.15 -3.49 -1.34
CA ILE A 57 30.69 -4.65 -0.54
C ILE A 57 30.60 -4.38 0.97
N SER A 58 31.60 -3.71 1.55
CA SER A 58 31.67 -3.43 2.99
C SER A 58 30.87 -2.21 3.43
N THR A 59 30.36 -1.41 2.49
CA THR A 59 29.70 -0.12 2.76
C THR A 59 28.24 -0.09 2.33
N LEU A 60 27.74 -1.11 1.64
CA LEU A 60 26.33 -1.20 1.28
C LEU A 60 25.48 -1.38 2.54
N SER A 61 24.45 -0.55 2.66
CA SER A 61 23.38 -0.76 3.62
C SER A 61 22.61 -2.04 3.32
N GLU A 62 21.92 -2.59 4.33
CA GLU A 62 21.03 -3.74 4.12
C GLU A 62 19.94 -3.46 3.08
N GLY A 63 19.47 -2.21 3.02
CA GLY A 63 18.50 -1.79 2.02
C GLY A 63 19.04 -1.82 0.59
N GLU A 64 20.25 -1.33 0.37
CA GLU A 64 20.91 -1.38 -0.94
C GLU A 64 21.19 -2.83 -1.36
N LYS A 65 21.66 -3.69 -0.44
CA LYS A 65 21.88 -5.12 -0.73
C LYS A 65 20.59 -5.81 -1.16
N THR A 66 19.51 -5.58 -0.43
CA THR A 66 18.19 -6.14 -0.72
C THR A 66 17.70 -5.66 -2.08
N PHE A 67 17.84 -4.37 -2.37
CA PHE A 67 17.40 -3.79 -3.63
C PHE A 67 18.19 -4.30 -4.83
N ILE A 68 19.52 -4.37 -4.75
CA ILE A 68 20.35 -4.93 -5.82
C ILE A 68 20.00 -6.40 -6.07
N THR A 69 19.79 -7.17 -4.99
CA THR A 69 19.37 -8.57 -5.08
C THR A 69 18.02 -8.70 -5.77
N PHE A 70 17.07 -7.83 -5.43
CA PHE A 70 15.77 -7.76 -6.08
C PHE A 70 15.89 -7.43 -7.57
N LEU A 71 16.66 -6.41 -7.95
CA LEU A 71 16.88 -6.06 -9.36
C LEU A 71 17.50 -7.21 -10.14
N TYR A 72 18.49 -7.89 -9.56
CA TYR A 72 19.10 -9.07 -10.15
C TYR A 72 18.07 -10.20 -10.34
N TYR A 73 17.26 -10.49 -9.32
CA TYR A 73 16.17 -11.45 -9.40
C TYR A 73 15.18 -11.11 -10.53
N MET A 74 14.78 -9.83 -10.66
CA MET A 74 13.89 -9.39 -11.73
C MET A 74 14.50 -9.58 -13.13
N GLN A 75 15.82 -9.42 -13.28
CA GLN A 75 16.48 -9.75 -14.54
C GLN A 75 16.50 -11.25 -14.82
N LEU A 76 16.65 -12.09 -13.81
CA LEU A 76 16.52 -13.55 -13.96
C LEU A 76 15.11 -13.97 -14.36
N VAL A 77 14.08 -13.26 -13.87
CA VAL A 77 12.68 -13.47 -14.25
C VAL A 77 12.46 -13.13 -15.72
N LYS A 78 13.04 -12.02 -16.20
CA LYS A 78 12.95 -11.59 -17.62
C LYS A 78 13.79 -12.45 -18.56
N GLY A 79 14.93 -12.97 -18.10
CA GLY A 79 15.84 -13.80 -18.87
C GLY A 79 15.44 -15.27 -18.98
N SER A 80 15.92 -15.94 -20.02
CA SER A 80 15.90 -17.41 -20.11
C SER A 80 17.14 -17.98 -19.42
N HIS A 81 16.96 -18.89 -18.45
CA HIS A 81 18.07 -19.64 -17.85
C HIS A 81 18.78 -20.58 -18.83
N ASN A 82 18.20 -20.80 -20.02
CA ASN A 82 18.76 -21.68 -21.02
C ASN A 82 18.86 -21.01 -22.39
N PRO A 83 20.03 -21.08 -23.05
CA PRO A 83 20.25 -20.60 -24.41
C PRO A 83 19.57 -21.42 -25.51
N ASN A 84 19.21 -22.66 -25.21
CA ASN A 84 18.60 -23.60 -26.16
C ASN A 84 17.19 -24.08 -25.74
N GLY A 85 16.62 -23.55 -24.65
CA GLY A 85 15.51 -24.19 -23.97
C GLY A 85 14.33 -23.26 -23.79
N VAL A 86 13.22 -23.59 -24.45
CA VAL A 86 11.84 -23.17 -24.19
C VAL A 86 11.71 -22.54 -22.80
N THR A 87 11.36 -21.25 -22.74
CA THR A 87 11.01 -20.58 -21.49
C THR A 87 9.78 -21.27 -20.92
N THR A 88 9.99 -22.16 -19.95
CA THR A 88 8.90 -22.91 -19.33
C THR A 88 8.05 -21.98 -18.50
N ASN A 89 6.75 -22.27 -18.46
CA ASN A 89 5.81 -21.56 -17.59
C ASN A 89 6.27 -21.66 -16.14
N ARG A 90 6.28 -20.54 -15.43
CA ARG A 90 6.82 -20.40 -14.07
C ARG A 90 5.84 -19.66 -13.16
N VAL A 91 5.87 -20.03 -11.88
CA VAL A 91 5.23 -19.31 -10.78
C VAL A 91 6.32 -18.59 -9.99
N LEU A 92 6.15 -17.29 -9.77
CA LEU A 92 7.06 -16.53 -8.92
C LEU A 92 6.54 -16.53 -7.49
N VAL A 93 7.42 -16.80 -6.54
CA VAL A 93 7.17 -16.62 -5.11
C VAL A 93 8.15 -15.58 -4.62
N ILE A 94 7.62 -14.47 -4.10
CA ILE A 94 8.41 -13.32 -3.66
C ILE A 94 8.06 -13.09 -2.20
N ASP A 95 9.03 -13.32 -1.32
CA ASP A 95 8.87 -13.15 0.12
C ASP A 95 9.53 -11.85 0.57
N ASP A 96 8.70 -10.94 1.07
CA ASP A 96 9.06 -9.65 1.63
C ASP A 96 10.08 -8.86 0.80
N PRO A 97 9.72 -8.44 -0.43
CA PRO A 97 10.68 -7.77 -1.33
C PRO A 97 11.14 -6.39 -0.81
N VAL A 98 10.53 -5.91 0.27
CA VAL A 98 10.84 -4.62 0.92
C VAL A 98 10.92 -4.77 2.43
N SER A 99 12.12 -4.97 2.97
CA SER A 99 12.28 -5.31 4.39
C SER A 99 12.50 -4.12 5.34
N SER A 100 12.84 -2.91 4.87
CA SER A 100 13.01 -1.66 5.69
C SER A 100 13.37 -0.44 4.82
N LEU A 101 12.72 -0.26 3.68
CA LEU A 101 13.27 0.58 2.61
C LEU A 101 12.70 2.00 2.59
N ASP A 102 13.53 2.94 2.14
CA ASP A 102 13.11 4.29 1.76
C ASP A 102 11.97 4.24 0.74
N SER A 103 11.10 5.24 0.80
CA SER A 103 9.97 5.49 -0.10
C SER A 103 10.32 5.33 -1.59
N ASN A 104 11.52 5.76 -2.00
CA ASN A 104 11.99 5.63 -3.37
C ASN A 104 12.13 4.16 -3.81
N ILE A 105 12.76 3.29 -3.01
CA ILE A 105 12.94 1.88 -3.37
C ILE A 105 11.59 1.17 -3.43
N LEU A 106 10.69 1.48 -2.49
CA LEU A 106 9.34 0.91 -2.48
C LEU A 106 8.61 1.21 -3.79
N PHE A 107 8.72 2.44 -4.29
CA PHE A 107 8.16 2.84 -5.58
C PHE A 107 8.74 2.03 -6.75
N VAL A 108 10.06 1.83 -6.78
CA VAL A 108 10.72 1.02 -7.83
C VAL A 108 10.23 -0.42 -7.82
N VAL A 109 10.24 -1.04 -6.65
CA VAL A 109 9.82 -2.43 -6.47
C VAL A 109 8.35 -2.59 -6.89
N ASN A 110 7.48 -1.68 -6.47
CA ASN A 110 6.07 -1.67 -6.87
C ASN A 110 5.91 -1.59 -8.39
N THR A 111 6.62 -0.66 -9.04
CA THR A 111 6.57 -0.49 -10.51
C THR A 111 6.99 -1.76 -11.24
N LEU A 112 8.15 -2.34 -10.87
CA LEU A 112 8.68 -3.54 -11.51
C LEU A 112 7.78 -4.77 -11.32
N LEU A 113 7.11 -4.91 -10.17
CA LEU A 113 6.17 -6.01 -9.95
C LEU A 113 4.85 -5.82 -10.70
N ARG A 114 4.34 -4.58 -10.77
CA ARG A 114 3.13 -4.27 -11.54
C ARG A 114 3.31 -4.48 -13.04
N ASP A 115 4.51 -4.25 -13.57
CA ASP A 115 4.86 -4.63 -14.93
C ASP A 115 4.72 -6.14 -15.13
N VAL A 116 5.23 -6.95 -14.18
CA VAL A 116 5.07 -8.42 -14.22
C VAL A 116 3.60 -8.83 -14.14
N PHE A 117 2.79 -8.19 -13.30
CA PHE A 117 1.35 -8.49 -13.23
C PHE A 117 0.64 -8.19 -14.55
N THR A 118 1.01 -7.09 -15.19
CA THR A 118 0.49 -6.70 -16.51
C THR A 118 0.91 -7.70 -17.58
N ASP A 119 2.16 -8.13 -17.57
CA ASP A 119 2.65 -9.15 -18.50
C ASP A 119 1.91 -10.49 -18.33
N ILE A 120 1.65 -10.92 -17.09
CA ILE A 120 0.85 -12.14 -16.82
C ILE A 120 -0.56 -11.99 -17.39
N HIS A 121 -1.21 -10.85 -17.14
CA HIS A 121 -2.57 -10.59 -17.61
C HIS A 121 -2.68 -10.53 -19.14
N GLU A 122 -1.66 -9.98 -19.81
CA GLU A 122 -1.59 -9.88 -21.26
C GLU A 122 -0.94 -11.12 -21.92
N ASP A 123 -0.76 -12.20 -21.15
CA ASP A 123 -0.13 -13.46 -21.55
C ASP A 123 1.26 -13.30 -22.19
N ARG A 124 2.01 -12.28 -21.75
CA ARG A 124 3.39 -12.02 -22.18
C ARG A 124 4.39 -12.75 -21.30
N GLY A 125 5.32 -13.43 -21.96
CA GLY A 125 6.44 -14.09 -21.29
C GLY A 125 6.04 -15.40 -20.60
N SER A 126 6.93 -15.87 -19.72
CA SER A 126 6.87 -17.21 -19.15
C SER A 126 6.33 -17.27 -17.71
N VAL A 127 6.13 -16.13 -17.07
CA VAL A 127 5.53 -16.08 -15.74
C VAL A 127 4.02 -16.19 -15.89
N LYS A 128 3.39 -17.09 -15.14
CA LYS A 128 1.94 -17.33 -15.19
C LYS A 128 1.21 -17.00 -13.89
N GLN A 129 1.95 -16.82 -12.78
CA GLN A 129 1.39 -16.46 -11.49
C GLN A 129 2.46 -15.83 -10.61
N VAL A 130 2.06 -14.88 -9.75
CA VAL A 130 2.89 -14.39 -8.65
C VAL A 130 2.19 -14.67 -7.31
N ILE A 131 2.95 -15.18 -6.36
CA ILE A 131 2.60 -15.26 -4.94
C ILE A 131 3.51 -14.27 -4.23
N LEU A 132 2.93 -13.16 -3.76
CA LEU A 132 3.65 -12.11 -3.06
C LEU A 132 3.32 -12.15 -1.57
N LEU A 133 4.34 -12.30 -0.74
CA LEU A 133 4.25 -12.26 0.72
C LEU A 133 4.91 -10.99 1.21
N THR A 134 4.30 -10.33 2.19
CA THR A 134 4.85 -9.12 2.80
C THR A 134 4.25 -8.92 4.19
N HIS A 135 5.07 -8.40 5.11
CA HIS A 135 4.60 -7.90 6.39
C HIS A 135 4.39 -6.37 6.38
N ASN A 136 4.83 -5.69 5.32
CA ASN A 136 4.72 -4.26 5.16
C ASN A 136 3.33 -3.87 4.62
N VAL A 137 2.50 -3.36 5.53
CA VAL A 137 1.10 -2.96 5.25
C VAL A 137 1.01 -1.85 4.21
N TYR A 138 1.95 -0.89 4.23
CA TYR A 138 1.99 0.21 3.27
C TYR A 138 2.30 -0.32 1.87
N PHE A 139 3.33 -1.16 1.74
CA PHE A 139 3.65 -1.81 0.47
C PHE A 139 2.49 -2.67 -0.05
N HIS A 140 1.84 -3.46 0.81
CA HIS A 140 0.65 -4.21 0.43
C HIS A 140 -0.43 -3.27 -0.13
N LYS A 141 -0.72 -2.16 0.55
CA LYS A 141 -1.72 -1.19 0.08
C LYS A 141 -1.34 -0.62 -1.29
N GLU A 142 -0.09 -0.22 -1.46
CA GLU A 142 0.42 0.37 -2.71
C GLU A 142 0.44 -0.63 -3.87
N ILE A 143 0.77 -1.91 -3.64
CA ILE A 143 0.81 -2.92 -4.71
C ILE A 143 -0.55 -3.52 -5.04
N ALA A 144 -1.46 -3.56 -4.05
CA ALA A 144 -2.84 -3.98 -4.22
C ALA A 144 -3.75 -2.87 -4.76
N PHE A 145 -3.27 -1.63 -4.88
CA PHE A 145 -4.09 -0.52 -5.35
C PHE A 145 -4.58 -0.76 -6.79
N ILE A 146 -5.90 -0.73 -6.98
CA ILE A 146 -6.57 -0.90 -8.27
C ILE A 146 -7.15 0.45 -8.66
N ASP A 147 -6.61 1.06 -9.70
CA ASP A 147 -7.25 2.20 -10.35
C ASP A 147 -8.16 1.74 -11.50
N LYS A 148 -8.87 2.70 -12.12
CA LYS A 148 -9.77 2.47 -13.25
C LYS A 148 -9.07 1.91 -14.52
N HIS A 149 -7.75 1.94 -14.57
CA HIS A 149 -6.94 1.46 -15.70
C HIS A 149 -6.23 0.13 -15.40
N CYS A 150 -6.38 -0.39 -14.19
CA CYS A 150 -5.79 -1.65 -13.76
C CYS A 150 -6.46 -2.83 -14.46
N LYS A 151 -5.81 -3.34 -15.52
CA LYS A 151 -6.33 -4.42 -16.36
C LYS A 151 -6.51 -5.75 -15.61
N TRP A 152 -5.68 -5.99 -14.60
CA TRP A 152 -5.65 -7.24 -13.82
C TRP A 152 -6.48 -7.17 -12.53
N ARG A 153 -7.42 -6.22 -12.42
CA ARG A 153 -8.29 -6.02 -11.24
C ARG A 153 -9.02 -7.28 -10.75
N ASP A 154 -9.38 -8.18 -11.67
CA ASP A 154 -10.11 -9.41 -11.37
C ASP A 154 -9.20 -10.62 -11.11
N CYS A 155 -7.89 -10.45 -11.28
CA CYS A 155 -6.88 -11.51 -11.18
C CYS A 155 -6.15 -11.52 -9.83
N ILE A 156 -6.54 -10.65 -8.89
CA ILE A 156 -5.92 -10.55 -7.56
C ILE A 156 -6.78 -11.22 -6.50
N ASN A 157 -6.11 -11.87 -5.55
CA ASN A 157 -6.74 -12.41 -4.35
C ASN A 157 -5.86 -12.08 -3.15
N HIS A 158 -6.49 -11.81 -2.01
CA HIS A 158 -5.84 -11.42 -0.77
C HIS A 158 -5.99 -12.47 0.31
N TRP A 159 -4.93 -12.65 1.10
CA TRP A 159 -4.90 -13.51 2.27
C TRP A 159 -4.17 -12.83 3.42
N ILE A 160 -4.61 -13.10 4.66
CA ILE A 160 -3.83 -12.79 5.86
C ILE A 160 -3.35 -14.11 6.47
N LEU A 161 -2.04 -14.22 6.63
CA LEU A 161 -1.41 -15.25 7.46
C LEU A 161 -1.26 -14.71 8.89
N ARG A 162 -1.78 -15.45 9.88
CA ARG A 162 -1.64 -15.13 11.31
C ARG A 162 -0.98 -16.29 12.03
N LYS A 163 -0.17 -15.99 13.04
CA LYS A 163 0.37 -16.99 13.98
C LYS A 163 -0.09 -16.62 15.39
N ARG A 164 -0.84 -17.51 16.04
CA ARG A 164 -1.30 -17.37 17.45
C ARG A 164 -1.00 -18.67 18.17
N ASP A 165 -0.44 -18.60 19.37
CA ASP A 165 -0.12 -19.77 20.20
C ASP A 165 0.67 -20.85 19.43
N ASN A 166 1.63 -20.43 18.60
CA ASN A 166 2.41 -21.26 17.68
C ASN A 166 1.63 -22.01 16.59
N VAL A 167 0.35 -21.70 16.41
CA VAL A 167 -0.49 -22.21 15.33
C VAL A 167 -0.62 -21.16 14.23
N SER A 168 -0.30 -21.55 13.00
CA SER A 168 -0.48 -20.72 11.81
C SER A 168 -1.88 -20.93 11.23
N SER A 169 -2.57 -19.83 10.90
CA SER A 169 -3.88 -19.81 10.26
C SER A 169 -3.86 -18.86 9.07
N ILE A 170 -4.52 -19.24 7.98
CA ILE A 170 -4.70 -18.41 6.79
C ILE A 170 -6.16 -18.02 6.63
N GLN A 171 -6.43 -16.75 6.38
CA GLN A 171 -7.77 -16.23 6.11
C GLN A 171 -7.81 -15.62 4.71
N ALA A 172 -8.75 -16.07 3.88
CA ALA A 172 -8.99 -15.52 2.55
C ALA A 172 -9.90 -14.30 2.61
N TYR A 173 -9.59 -13.27 1.83
CA TYR A 173 -10.39 -12.05 1.66
C TYR A 173 -10.89 -11.86 0.21
N GLY A 174 -10.54 -12.77 -0.70
CA GLY A 174 -10.95 -12.69 -2.10
C GLY A 174 -10.34 -11.46 -2.79
N LYS A 175 -11.12 -10.79 -3.64
CA LYS A 175 -10.70 -9.59 -4.38
C LYS A 175 -10.63 -8.32 -3.53
N SER A 176 -11.26 -8.31 -2.35
CA SER A 176 -11.28 -7.14 -1.48
C SER A 176 -9.99 -7.08 -0.66
N SER A 177 -9.25 -5.98 -0.75
CA SER A 177 -8.06 -5.77 0.07
C SER A 177 -8.44 -5.76 1.56
N PRO A 178 -7.76 -6.55 2.42
CA PRO A 178 -8.03 -6.55 3.85
C PRO A 178 -7.45 -5.33 4.57
N ILE A 179 -6.54 -4.60 3.91
CA ILE A 179 -5.86 -3.46 4.49
C ILE A 179 -6.72 -2.21 4.30
N LYS A 180 -7.20 -1.68 5.43
CA LYS A 180 -7.93 -0.41 5.51
C LYS A 180 -7.08 0.60 6.28
N SER A 181 -7.11 1.85 5.86
CA SER A 181 -6.55 2.98 6.60
C SER A 181 -7.28 3.19 7.92
N SER A 182 -6.62 3.87 8.86
CA SER A 182 -7.26 4.29 10.12
C SER A 182 -8.53 5.10 9.89
N TYR A 183 -8.56 5.93 8.83
CA TYR A 183 -9.74 6.68 8.44
C TYR A 183 -10.90 5.78 7.98
N GLU A 184 -10.65 4.85 7.06
CA GLU A 184 -11.66 3.89 6.59
C GLU A 184 -12.17 2.96 7.72
N LEU A 185 -11.30 2.61 8.66
CA LEU A 185 -11.68 1.84 9.85
C LEU A 185 -12.63 2.62 10.74
N MET A 186 -12.42 3.92 10.94
CA MET A 186 -13.37 4.76 11.70
C MET A 186 -14.76 4.77 11.07
N TRP A 187 -14.86 4.88 9.74
CA TRP A 187 -16.15 4.79 9.05
C TRP A 187 -16.77 3.39 9.14
N THR A 188 -15.95 2.34 9.05
CA THR A 188 -16.43 0.96 9.24
C THR A 188 -17.02 0.79 10.65
N GLU A 189 -16.35 1.33 11.66
CA GLU A 189 -16.78 1.23 13.06
C GLU A 189 -18.01 2.09 13.38
N LEU A 190 -18.13 3.25 12.71
CA LEU A 190 -19.34 4.07 12.78
C LEU A 190 -20.56 3.33 12.22
N LYS A 191 -20.37 2.52 11.17
CA LYS A 191 -21.43 1.70 10.56
C LYS A 191 -21.84 0.52 11.45
N SER A 192 -20.90 -0.16 12.10
CA SER A 192 -21.15 -1.27 13.04
C SER A 192 -21.73 -0.85 14.40
N SER A 193 -22.19 0.41 14.53
CA SER A 193 -22.60 1.07 15.78
C SER A 193 -23.62 0.33 16.66
N THR A 194 -24.23 -0.76 16.20
CA THR A 194 -25.04 -1.68 17.02
C THR A 194 -24.29 -2.34 18.18
N LEU A 195 -22.94 -2.32 18.20
CA LEU A 195 -22.13 -2.96 19.24
C LEU A 195 -21.29 -1.97 20.08
N ASN A 196 -21.32 -0.68 19.75
CA ASN A 196 -20.46 0.33 20.37
C ASN A 196 -21.19 1.16 21.40
N SER A 197 -20.50 1.57 22.47
CA SER A 197 -21.06 2.54 23.40
C SER A 197 -21.28 3.91 22.74
N CYS A 198 -22.21 4.69 23.29
CA CYS A 198 -22.52 6.05 22.82
C CYS A 198 -21.25 6.93 22.76
N ILE A 199 -20.37 6.81 23.75
CA ILE A 199 -19.09 7.54 23.85
C ILE A 199 -18.14 7.15 22.70
N VAL A 200 -18.00 5.86 22.41
CA VAL A 200 -17.13 5.38 21.32
C VAL A 200 -17.61 5.92 19.98
N THR A 201 -18.93 5.85 19.72
CA THR A 201 -19.53 6.35 18.49
C THR A 201 -19.31 7.86 18.31
N GLN A 202 -19.46 8.63 19.39
CA GLN A 202 -19.21 10.08 19.36
C GLN A 202 -17.73 10.42 19.09
N ASN A 203 -16.81 9.69 19.73
CA ASN A 203 -15.38 9.84 19.49
C ASN A 203 -14.99 9.52 18.05
N ILE A 204 -15.61 8.50 17.44
CA ILE A 204 -15.39 8.15 16.03
C ILE A 204 -15.87 9.28 15.11
N MET A 205 -17.10 9.78 15.30
CA MET A 205 -17.64 10.90 14.52
C MET A 205 -16.74 12.14 14.59
N ARG A 206 -16.27 12.49 15.80
CA ARG A 206 -15.34 13.60 16.00
C ARG A 206 -14.04 13.41 15.20
N ARG A 207 -13.38 12.25 15.36
CA ARG A 207 -12.11 11.99 14.66
C ARG A 207 -12.28 11.97 13.14
N ILE A 208 -13.43 11.54 12.63
CA ILE A 208 -13.74 11.60 11.19
C ILE A 208 -13.81 13.07 10.73
N ILE A 209 -14.54 13.93 11.46
CA ILE A 209 -14.65 15.36 11.15
C ILE A 209 -13.28 16.03 11.21
N GLU A 210 -12.50 15.78 12.27
CA GLU A 210 -11.15 16.32 12.45
C GLU A 210 -10.22 15.93 11.30
N ASN A 211 -10.13 14.64 10.97
CA ASN A 211 -9.24 14.17 9.91
C ASN A 211 -9.64 14.76 8.55
N TYR A 212 -10.94 14.77 8.24
CA TYR A 212 -11.42 15.19 6.93
C TYR A 212 -11.37 16.71 6.74
N PHE A 213 -12.00 17.47 7.65
CA PHE A 213 -12.14 18.92 7.48
C PHE A 213 -10.92 19.68 7.98
N GLN A 214 -10.31 19.28 9.10
CA GLN A 214 -9.21 20.06 9.69
C GLN A 214 -7.86 19.60 9.12
N VAL A 215 -7.53 18.31 9.18
CA VAL A 215 -6.22 17.80 8.75
C VAL A 215 -6.07 17.83 7.24
N PHE A 216 -7.03 17.29 6.48
CA PHE A 216 -6.96 17.30 5.02
C PHE A 216 -7.48 18.60 4.39
N GLY A 217 -8.59 19.13 4.92
CA GLY A 217 -9.24 20.32 4.37
C GLY A 217 -8.67 21.66 4.85
N GLY A 218 -7.90 21.70 5.95
CA GLY A 218 -7.42 22.95 6.56
C GLY A 218 -8.53 23.87 7.07
N ILE A 219 -9.74 23.34 7.29
CA ILE A 219 -10.93 24.10 7.68
C ILE A 219 -11.00 24.19 9.20
N SER A 220 -11.15 25.40 9.74
CA SER A 220 -11.31 25.59 11.18
C SER A 220 -12.71 25.14 11.65
N PRO A 221 -12.85 24.66 12.90
CA PRO A 221 -14.15 24.32 13.48
C PRO A 221 -15.17 25.47 13.43
N ASP A 222 -14.70 26.71 13.53
CA ASP A 222 -15.57 27.90 13.50
C ASP A 222 -16.31 28.05 12.17
N VAL A 223 -15.65 27.75 11.04
CA VAL A 223 -16.29 27.79 9.71
C VAL A 223 -17.44 26.79 9.63
N ILE A 224 -17.26 25.60 10.22
CA ILE A 224 -18.33 24.59 10.29
C ILE A 224 -19.49 25.11 11.15
N LEU A 225 -19.18 25.69 12.32
CA LEU A 225 -20.19 26.23 13.24
C LEU A 225 -20.98 27.41 12.68
N GLU A 226 -20.39 28.21 11.80
CA GLU A 226 -21.05 29.34 11.13
C GLU A 226 -22.12 28.88 10.14
N LYS A 227 -22.04 27.65 9.60
CA LYS A 227 -23.07 27.09 8.71
C LYS A 227 -24.37 26.72 9.42
N PHE A 228 -24.34 26.54 10.74
CA PHE A 228 -25.53 26.21 11.53
C PHE A 228 -26.25 27.47 12.00
N THR A 229 -27.48 27.68 11.52
CA THR A 229 -28.35 28.80 11.89
C THR A 229 -29.22 28.49 13.12
N ASN A 230 -29.62 27.23 13.31
CA ASN A 230 -30.35 26.78 14.49
C ASN A 230 -29.42 26.76 15.73
N ALA A 231 -29.84 27.44 16.80
CA ALA A 231 -29.04 27.58 18.02
C ALA A 231 -28.82 26.26 18.79
N GLU A 232 -29.77 25.33 18.72
CA GLU A 232 -29.70 24.01 19.37
C GLU A 232 -28.75 23.09 18.60
N ASP A 233 -28.91 23.02 17.27
CA ASP A 233 -28.05 22.22 16.39
C ASP A 233 -26.61 22.74 16.40
N LYS A 234 -26.44 24.07 16.46
CA LYS A 234 -25.12 24.71 16.64
C LYS A 234 -24.46 24.33 17.97
N LYS A 235 -25.22 24.16 19.05
CA LYS A 235 -24.68 23.69 20.35
C LYS A 235 -24.23 22.24 20.27
N ILE A 236 -25.00 21.38 19.62
CA ILE A 236 -24.66 19.96 19.44
C ILE A 236 -23.44 19.81 18.52
N CYS A 237 -23.41 20.54 17.41
CA CYS A 237 -22.26 20.62 16.52
C CYS A 237 -21.01 21.10 17.29
N ARG A 238 -21.15 22.14 18.12
CA ARG A 238 -20.07 22.58 19.01
C ARG A 238 -19.65 21.49 19.98
N SER A 239 -20.57 20.69 20.53
CA SER A 239 -20.22 19.57 21.41
C SER A 239 -19.45 18.45 20.70
N LEU A 240 -19.75 18.19 19.42
CA LEU A 240 -19.02 17.21 18.59
C LEU A 240 -17.62 17.69 18.20
N LEU A 241 -17.48 19.00 17.95
CA LEU A 241 -16.23 19.66 17.57
C LEU A 241 -15.37 20.09 18.77
N SER A 242 -15.99 20.30 19.92
CA SER A 242 -15.31 20.55 21.19
C SER A 242 -14.60 19.28 21.62
N TRP A 243 -13.48 19.44 22.34
CA TRP A 243 -12.38 18.48 22.60
C TRP A 243 -11.12 18.66 21.74
N VAL A 244 -11.06 19.68 20.88
CA VAL A 244 -9.79 20.10 20.24
C VAL A 244 -8.81 20.78 21.22
N ASN A 245 -9.24 21.18 22.42
CA ASN A 245 -8.43 22.02 23.32
C ASN A 245 -8.11 21.46 24.72
N ASP A 246 -8.51 20.25 25.10
CA ASP A 246 -8.33 19.76 26.48
C ASP A 246 -7.49 18.48 26.63
N GLY A 247 -6.96 17.94 25.53
CA GLY A 247 -6.14 16.73 25.56
C GLY A 247 -4.67 16.92 25.99
N SER A 248 -4.23 18.14 26.31
CA SER A 248 -2.80 18.43 26.55
C SER A 248 -2.44 18.75 28.00
N HIS A 249 -3.39 19.04 28.89
CA HIS A 249 -3.08 19.35 30.28
C HIS A 249 -4.17 18.89 31.25
N SER A 250 -3.75 18.04 32.20
CA SER A 250 -4.52 17.41 33.28
C SER A 250 -5.36 16.19 32.86
N MET A 251 -5.31 15.13 33.67
CA MET A 251 -6.32 14.08 33.65
C MET A 251 -7.38 14.48 34.68
N PRO A 252 -8.54 15.01 34.27
CA PRO A 252 -9.71 14.94 35.12
C PRO A 252 -10.15 13.46 35.15
N GLU A 253 -10.62 12.96 36.29
CA GLU A 253 -11.52 11.80 36.26
C GLU A 253 -12.73 12.23 35.42
N ASP A 254 -12.77 11.79 34.17
CA ASP A 254 -13.86 12.12 33.25
C ASP A 254 -15.16 11.48 33.77
N LEU A 255 -15.90 12.24 34.58
CA LEU A 255 -17.27 11.91 34.97
C LEU A 255 -18.15 12.10 33.74
N TYR A 256 -18.35 11.03 32.97
CA TYR A 256 -19.31 11.02 31.87
C TYR A 256 -20.73 10.85 32.42
N VAL A 257 -21.64 11.76 32.06
CA VAL A 257 -23.08 11.46 32.13
C VAL A 257 -23.36 10.46 31.01
N GLU A 258 -24.02 9.36 31.33
CA GLU A 258 -24.40 8.36 30.33
C GLU A 258 -25.27 9.03 29.26
N MET A 259 -24.75 9.09 28.03
CA MET A 259 -25.43 9.72 26.91
C MET A 259 -26.57 8.80 26.47
N SER A 260 -27.80 9.34 26.44
CA SER A 260 -28.96 8.55 26.03
C SER A 260 -28.92 8.22 24.53
N ASP A 261 -29.62 7.16 24.13
CA ASP A 261 -29.76 6.78 22.72
C ASP A 261 -30.35 7.92 21.86
N ASP A 262 -31.25 8.73 22.45
CA ASP A 262 -31.84 9.91 21.81
C ASP A 262 -30.80 11.03 21.55
N GLN A 263 -29.82 11.18 22.44
CA GLN A 263 -28.72 12.14 22.23
C GLN A 263 -27.75 11.62 21.17
N LEU A 264 -27.52 10.30 21.12
CA LEU A 264 -26.68 9.69 20.10
C LEU A 264 -27.30 9.80 18.70
N SER A 265 -28.60 9.56 18.55
CA SER A 265 -29.30 9.70 17.27
C SER A 265 -29.19 11.15 16.76
N ARG A 266 -29.44 12.12 17.65
CA ARG A 266 -29.29 13.54 17.30
C ARG A 266 -27.85 13.92 16.94
N ASN A 267 -26.86 13.33 17.61
CA ASN A 267 -25.45 13.52 17.24
C ASN A 267 -25.13 12.97 15.84
N LYS A 268 -25.68 11.81 15.46
CA LYS A 268 -25.53 11.23 14.12
C LYS A 268 -26.17 12.11 13.05
N ASP A 269 -27.33 12.69 13.34
CA ASP A 269 -28.00 13.63 12.42
C ASP A 269 -27.16 14.89 12.20
N ILE A 270 -26.63 15.49 13.27
CA ILE A 270 -25.75 16.65 13.17
C ILE A 270 -24.44 16.30 12.45
N PHE A 271 -23.87 15.13 12.72
CA PHE A 271 -22.70 14.63 12.00
C PHE A 271 -22.95 14.57 10.49
N HIS A 272 -24.08 14.01 10.04
CA HIS A 272 -24.47 14.00 8.63
C HIS A 272 -24.67 15.43 8.08
N GLN A 273 -25.40 16.28 8.81
CA GLN A 273 -25.66 17.67 8.42
C GLN A 273 -24.38 18.49 8.23
N ILE A 274 -23.31 18.22 8.99
CA ILE A 274 -22.01 18.88 8.79
C ILE A 274 -21.52 18.65 7.34
N PHE A 275 -21.60 17.42 6.82
CA PHE A 275 -21.19 17.13 5.45
C PHE A 275 -22.10 17.81 4.43
N VAL A 276 -23.42 17.80 4.64
CA VAL A 276 -24.39 18.47 3.75
C VAL A 276 -24.14 19.99 3.70
N MET A 277 -24.04 20.65 4.85
CA MET A 277 -23.86 22.10 4.95
C MET A 277 -22.50 22.58 4.42
N MET A 278 -21.50 21.70 4.42
CA MET A 278 -20.18 21.96 3.84
C MET A 278 -20.07 21.54 2.36
N GLY A 279 -21.15 21.05 1.75
CA GLY A 279 -21.17 20.62 0.35
C GLY A 279 -20.37 19.34 0.07
N GLN A 280 -20.21 18.48 1.07
CA GLN A 280 -19.44 17.23 1.04
C GLN A 280 -20.30 15.98 1.28
N GLU A 281 -21.61 16.06 0.99
CA GLU A 281 -22.57 14.96 1.13
C GLU A 281 -22.15 13.72 0.33
N ALA A 282 -21.63 13.92 -0.90
CA ALA A 282 -21.16 12.81 -1.73
C ALA A 282 -20.06 11.96 -1.07
N HIS A 283 -19.18 12.58 -0.28
CA HIS A 283 -18.15 11.86 0.48
C HIS A 283 -18.76 11.09 1.65
N TYR A 284 -19.70 11.69 2.38
CA TYR A 284 -20.44 11.01 3.43
C TYR A 284 -21.14 9.76 2.89
N ASP A 285 -21.88 9.92 1.79
CA ASP A 285 -22.59 8.83 1.13
C ASP A 285 -21.65 7.72 0.66
N MET A 286 -20.52 8.09 0.04
CA MET A 286 -19.49 7.14 -0.38
C MET A 286 -18.95 6.31 0.79
N MET A 287 -18.71 6.93 1.94
CA MET A 287 -18.17 6.22 3.11
C MET A 287 -19.23 5.41 3.87
N MET A 288 -20.49 5.87 3.84
CA MET A 288 -21.63 5.22 4.49
C MET A 288 -22.21 4.06 3.67
N GLN A 289 -22.17 4.13 2.34
CA GLN A 289 -22.56 3.03 1.48
C GLN A 289 -21.48 1.92 1.50
N GLU A 290 -21.89 0.67 1.36
CA GLU A 290 -20.96 -0.39 0.95
C GLU A 290 -20.49 -0.07 -0.47
N ILE A 291 -19.21 -0.29 -0.76
CA ILE A 291 -18.73 -0.35 -2.14
C ILE A 291 -19.31 -1.64 -2.74
N ASP A 292 -20.59 -1.57 -3.11
CA ASP A 292 -21.34 -2.53 -3.91
C ASP A 292 -22.05 -1.78 -5.06
N LYS A 293 -21.43 -0.69 -5.55
CA LYS A 293 -21.83 0.00 -6.78
C LYS A 293 -20.75 -0.12 -7.86
N GLU A 294 -20.51 -1.35 -8.27
CA GLU A 294 -20.09 -1.65 -9.64
C GLU A 294 -20.93 -2.82 -10.13
N ASP A 295 -22.18 -2.55 -10.54
CA ASP A 295 -22.86 -3.42 -11.51
C ASP A 295 -24.07 -2.83 -12.25
N GLU A 296 -24.38 -1.52 -12.14
CA GLU A 296 -25.44 -0.93 -12.97
C GLU A 296 -25.04 0.43 -13.54
N SER A 297 -24.28 0.42 -14.64
CA SER A 297 -24.40 1.40 -15.74
C SER A 297 -23.44 1.12 -16.90
N ILE A 298 -23.37 -0.12 -17.39
CA ILE A 298 -23.02 -0.39 -18.80
C ILE A 298 -23.99 -1.44 -19.36
N ALA A 299 -25.27 -1.09 -19.33
CA ALA A 299 -26.22 -1.52 -20.34
C ALA A 299 -26.94 -0.25 -20.76
N ILE A 300 -27.12 -0.06 -22.08
CA ILE A 300 -27.64 1.13 -22.78
C ILE A 300 -26.53 2.06 -23.29
N GLN A 301 -25.81 1.65 -24.33
CA GLN A 301 -26.13 2.00 -25.73
C GLN A 301 -25.34 1.12 -26.70
#